data_AF-A0A2B4S6Y1-F1
#
_entry.id   AF-A0A2B4S6Y1-F1
#
_cell.length_a   1.000
_cell.length_b   1.000
_cell.length_c   1.000
_cell.angle_alpha   90.00
_cell.angle_beta   90.00
_cell.angle_gamma   90.00
#
_symmetry.space_group_name_H-M   'P 1'
#
loop_
_entity.id
_entity.type
_entity.pdbx_description
1 polymer ?
#
loop_
_entity_poly.entity_id
_entity_poly.type
_entity_poly.pdbx_seq_one_letter_code
_entity_poly.pdbx_strand_id
1 'polypeptide(L)'
;MTFTNPLGRQDFQEISGSHLLGNLQKLPLKGGTMPILFMVLVVVELGWAAQCDKRSGPAGTVKCIQYNYGYQWATCLTDAYIKQKSNQRHQCYDPTATYCWYDCMREKNNKVSGTVTSDCSCTVAPNPKTLAPSRSQLPPECYSPPADSCGWYSNCLERKYPCEATSNEYVIRYAEHFCKLQHETFAKFTLIAQKWVDEVRKCLLVALVPLLRPWMNPTCEQIRERAYSSHTPCYLDTAVTDKVCDLDCSDYFKIFWSIKGSFTKVDTLWESLKGLWNIGYECRWSANIKKCYRELKDGPVRVITLKVVRFLPSRPSPDPLPESDAQSLFADGVGSAIASALRWNSDVMDWLAYTGRVEDPENLEIVVSLADKKALGVVITSTPSIDLNKTIKDFASAVQQGTLSLKVEGQNVWVKTLASCFDKACNNMQTLAVSDKTPHLKTCASAEIPRGKVVMRGTIVVFIMMMNKLFY
;
A
#
# COMPACT_ATOMS: atom_id res chain seq x y z
N MET A 1 34.88 16.41 22.95
CA MET A 1 34.25 17.41 23.84
C MET A 1 33.13 16.73 24.58
N THR A 2 33.43 16.37 25.81
CA THR A 2 32.55 15.76 26.80
C THR A 2 31.56 16.80 27.29
N PHE A 3 30.26 16.53 27.16
CA PHE A 3 29.22 17.31 27.85
C PHE A 3 28.52 16.41 28.86
N THR A 4 28.97 16.57 30.11
CA THR A 4 28.23 16.27 31.33
C THR A 4 27.10 17.30 31.49
N ASN A 5 25.90 16.86 31.88
CA ASN A 5 24.94 17.71 32.60
C ASN A 5 23.87 16.85 33.31
N PRO A 6 23.13 17.39 34.29
CA PRO A 6 23.10 16.83 35.64
C PRO A 6 21.70 16.45 36.14
N LEU A 7 21.69 15.77 37.29
CA LEU A 7 20.67 15.65 38.35
C LEU A 7 19.20 16.04 38.05
N GLY A 8 18.31 15.08 38.33
CA GLY A 8 16.88 15.30 38.56
C GLY A 8 16.22 14.04 39.12
N ARG A 9 16.59 13.63 40.34
CA ARG A 9 15.95 12.58 41.13
C ARG A 9 14.59 13.08 41.60
N GLN A 10 13.50 12.42 41.24
CA GLN A 10 12.22 12.59 41.93
C GLN A 10 11.55 11.22 42.11
N ASP A 11 11.38 10.88 43.38
CA ASP A 11 10.78 9.66 43.90
C ASP A 11 9.29 9.58 43.53
N PHE A 12 8.85 8.44 43.02
CA PHE A 12 7.42 8.07 43.02
C PHE A 12 7.15 7.22 44.25
N GLN A 13 6.37 7.75 45.19
CA GLN A 13 5.76 6.97 46.25
C GLN A 13 4.70 6.05 45.65
N GLU A 14 4.99 4.74 45.63
CA GLU A 14 3.97 3.70 45.58
C GLU A 14 3.12 3.79 46.87
N ILE A 15 1.84 4.13 46.74
CA ILE A 15 0.88 3.92 47.82
C ILE A 15 0.54 2.42 47.82
N SER A 16 1.30 1.65 48.60
CA SER A 16 0.99 0.26 48.95
C SER A 16 -0.22 0.21 49.88
N GLY A 17 -1.38 -0.16 49.36
CA GLY A 17 -2.57 -0.48 50.14
C GLY A 17 -2.47 -1.87 50.74
N SER A 18 -1.69 -2.02 51.81
CA SER A 18 -1.57 -3.28 52.56
C SER A 18 -1.81 -3.01 54.04
N HIS A 19 -3.09 -2.96 54.46
CA HIS A 19 -3.52 -3.15 55.84
C HIS A 19 -5.03 -3.44 55.86
N LEU A 20 -5.39 -4.72 56.02
CA LEU A 20 -6.62 -5.20 56.69
C LEU A 20 -6.63 -6.75 56.63
N LEU A 21 -5.81 -7.36 57.46
CA LEU A 21 -5.97 -8.77 57.85
C LEU A 21 -5.94 -8.80 59.38
N GLY A 22 -7.12 -8.62 59.96
CA GLY A 22 -7.39 -8.77 61.38
C GLY A 22 -8.53 -9.76 61.58
N ASN A 23 -8.18 -10.94 62.08
CA ASN A 23 -8.99 -11.85 62.89
C ASN A 23 -10.43 -12.18 62.44
N LEU A 24 -10.61 -13.42 61.94
CA LEU A 24 -11.78 -14.23 62.29
C LEU A 24 -11.33 -15.66 62.61
N GLN A 25 -11.61 -16.05 63.85
CA GLN A 25 -11.26 -17.32 64.47
C GLN A 25 -12.14 -18.49 63.98
N LYS A 26 -11.54 -19.68 64.11
CA LYS A 26 -12.04 -21.07 63.97
C LYS A 26 -13.44 -21.33 64.56
N LEU A 27 -14.21 -22.23 63.91
CA LEU A 27 -14.89 -23.47 64.43
C LEU A 27 -16.05 -23.92 63.49
N PRO A 28 -16.60 -25.16 63.57
CA PRO A 28 -16.11 -26.39 62.93
C PRO A 28 -17.09 -27.01 61.90
N LEU A 29 -16.57 -27.95 61.09
CA LEU A 29 -17.34 -28.79 60.16
C LEU A 29 -18.19 -29.86 60.87
N LYS A 30 -19.47 -29.97 60.51
CA LYS A 30 -20.30 -31.19 60.68
C LYS A 30 -21.33 -31.27 59.54
N GLY A 31 -21.41 -32.44 58.92
CA GLY A 31 -22.05 -32.67 57.61
C GLY A 31 -23.57 -32.85 57.61
N GLY A 32 -24.13 -32.89 56.40
CA GLY A 32 -25.51 -33.30 56.10
C GLY A 32 -26.19 -32.53 54.96
N THR A 33 -26.01 -33.01 53.72
CA THR A 33 -26.93 -32.97 52.53
C THR A 33 -27.85 -31.75 52.22
N MET A 34 -27.49 -31.03 51.14
CA MET A 34 -28.27 -30.39 50.02
C MET A 34 -29.57 -29.57 50.31
N PRO A 35 -29.89 -28.45 49.59
CA PRO A 35 -29.66 -28.24 48.14
C PRO A 35 -29.27 -26.83 47.66
N ILE A 36 -28.76 -26.74 46.42
CA ILE A 36 -28.91 -25.64 45.44
C ILE A 36 -29.04 -24.21 46.02
N LEU A 37 -27.92 -23.55 46.32
CA LEU A 37 -27.79 -22.09 46.21
C LEU A 37 -26.31 -21.69 46.32
N PHE A 38 -25.89 -20.70 45.52
CA PHE A 38 -24.53 -20.14 45.41
C PHE A 38 -23.54 -20.87 44.49
N MET A 39 -24.05 -21.31 43.35
CA MET A 39 -23.32 -21.21 42.08
C MET A 39 -23.34 -19.74 41.61
N VAL A 40 -22.66 -18.84 42.34
CA VAL A 40 -22.40 -17.43 41.94
C VAL A 40 -21.07 -16.98 42.57
N LEU A 41 -19.96 -17.57 42.12
CA LEU A 41 -18.60 -17.04 42.37
C LEU A 41 -17.74 -17.12 41.10
N VAL A 42 -18.39 -17.10 39.94
CA VAL A 42 -17.75 -16.99 38.63
C VAL A 42 -18.48 -15.89 37.87
N VAL A 43 -17.71 -14.97 37.30
CA VAL A 43 -18.12 -13.77 36.54
C VAL A 43 -18.70 -12.64 37.39
N VAL A 44 -17.87 -12.11 38.27
CA VAL A 44 -17.87 -10.66 38.48
C VAL A 44 -16.71 -10.13 37.63
N GLU A 45 -16.92 -10.05 36.30
CA GLU A 45 -16.21 -9.05 35.48
C GLU A 45 -16.74 -7.68 35.92
N LEU A 46 -16.32 -7.24 37.10
CA LEU A 46 -16.27 -5.81 37.36
C LEU A 46 -15.23 -5.29 36.39
N GLY A 47 -15.65 -4.44 35.46
CA GLY A 47 -14.77 -3.69 34.60
C GLY A 47 -13.86 -2.78 35.43
N TRP A 48 -12.76 -3.36 35.93
CA TRP A 48 -11.55 -2.58 36.18
C TRP A 48 -11.18 -2.04 34.81
N ALA A 49 -11.34 -0.73 34.59
CA ALA A 49 -10.87 -0.08 33.39
C ALA A 49 -9.44 -0.58 33.14
N ALA A 50 -9.23 -1.40 32.11
CA ALA A 50 -8.05 -2.24 31.98
C ALA A 50 -6.80 -1.38 32.10
N GLN A 51 -6.15 -1.40 33.27
CA GLN A 51 -4.95 -0.60 33.49
C GLN A 51 -3.85 -1.17 32.59
N CYS A 52 -2.98 -0.30 32.06
CA CYS A 52 -1.84 -0.76 31.27
C CYS A 52 -0.84 -1.48 32.17
N ASP A 53 -1.10 -2.76 32.44
CA ASP A 53 -0.20 -3.61 33.21
C ASP A 53 1.08 -3.86 32.42
N LYS A 54 2.21 -3.72 33.09
CA LYS A 54 3.52 -3.75 32.44
C LYS A 54 3.87 -5.12 31.83
N ARG A 55 3.21 -6.21 32.26
CA ARG A 55 3.46 -7.57 31.77
C ARG A 55 2.35 -8.08 30.86
N SER A 56 1.08 -7.79 31.17
CA SER A 56 -0.06 -8.39 30.49
C SER A 56 -0.79 -7.48 29.50
N GLY A 57 -0.60 -6.16 29.55
CA GLY A 57 -1.43 -5.23 28.78
C GLY A 57 -2.93 -5.40 29.12
N PRO A 58 -3.86 -4.88 28.30
CA PRO A 58 -3.80 -5.07 26.86
C PRO A 58 -3.41 -3.82 26.06
N ALA A 59 -2.80 -4.04 24.90
CA ALA A 59 -2.55 -2.99 23.92
C ALA A 59 -3.88 -2.40 23.41
N GLY A 60 -3.89 -1.09 23.15
CA GLY A 60 -5.08 -0.40 22.64
C GLY A 60 -5.97 0.25 23.71
N THR A 61 -5.80 -0.09 24.98
CA THR A 61 -6.41 0.69 26.07
C THR A 61 -5.96 2.14 25.95
N VAL A 62 -6.90 3.08 25.98
CA VAL A 62 -6.62 4.52 25.95
C VAL A 62 -7.04 5.17 27.26
N LYS A 63 -6.25 6.12 27.74
CA LYS A 63 -6.58 6.94 28.90
C LYS A 63 -6.14 8.39 28.68
N CYS A 64 -6.87 9.32 29.30
CA CYS A 64 -6.43 10.70 29.46
C CYS A 64 -5.50 10.78 30.67
N ILE A 65 -4.21 11.09 30.45
CA ILE A 65 -3.18 11.08 31.51
C ILE A 65 -2.61 12.50 31.63
N GLN A 66 -2.41 12.94 32.88
CA GLN A 66 -1.73 14.20 33.18
C GLN A 66 -0.22 14.00 33.12
N TYR A 67 0.45 14.77 32.27
CA TYR A 67 1.90 14.93 32.26
C TYR A 67 2.26 16.36 32.68
N ASN A 68 3.56 16.65 32.88
CA ASN A 68 4.05 17.96 33.32
C ASN A 68 3.59 19.15 32.46
N TYR A 69 3.19 18.92 31.21
CA TYR A 69 2.79 19.96 30.25
C TYR A 69 1.28 19.95 29.91
N GLY A 70 0.47 19.14 30.61
CA GLY A 70 -0.98 19.09 30.45
C GLY A 70 -1.56 17.68 30.35
N TYR A 71 -2.88 17.62 30.26
CA TYR A 71 -3.63 16.38 30.00
C TYR A 71 -3.58 16.03 28.52
N GLN A 72 -3.20 14.78 28.22
CA GLN A 72 -3.20 14.28 26.86
C GLN A 72 -3.59 12.79 26.80
N TRP A 73 -4.05 12.37 25.63
CA TRP A 73 -4.32 10.97 25.37
C TRP A 73 -3.03 10.14 25.41
N ALA A 74 -3.12 8.96 26.01
CA ALA A 74 -2.08 7.94 25.96
C ALA A 74 -2.70 6.58 25.64
N THR A 75 -1.99 5.76 24.88
CA THR A 75 -2.39 4.38 24.58
C THR A 75 -1.44 3.39 25.22
N CYS A 76 -1.97 2.31 25.80
CA CYS A 76 -1.17 1.19 26.27
C CYS A 76 -0.63 0.43 25.06
N LEU A 77 0.69 0.30 24.94
CA LEU A 77 1.36 -0.31 23.79
C LEU A 77 2.53 -1.16 24.24
N THR A 78 2.94 -2.09 23.37
CA THR A 78 4.16 -2.86 23.63
C THR A 78 5.41 -2.00 23.49
N ASP A 79 6.42 -2.26 24.30
CA ASP A 79 7.75 -1.64 24.17
C ASP A 79 8.35 -1.88 22.76
N ALA A 80 8.14 -3.09 22.22
CA ALA A 80 8.56 -3.45 20.87
C ALA A 80 7.95 -2.54 19.80
N TYR A 81 6.64 -2.25 19.87
CA TYR A 81 5.99 -1.29 18.97
C TYR A 81 6.56 0.11 19.15
N ILE A 82 6.74 0.59 20.38
CA ILE A 82 7.22 1.95 20.67
C ILE A 82 8.64 2.16 20.11
N LYS A 83 9.54 1.20 20.36
CA LYS A 83 10.90 1.20 19.81
C LYS A 83 10.88 1.25 18.29
N GLN A 84 10.05 0.42 17.67
CA GLN A 84 9.98 0.41 16.22
C GLN A 84 9.40 1.72 15.65
N LYS A 85 8.26 2.19 16.17
CA LYS A 85 7.54 3.39 15.69
C LYS A 85 8.37 4.66 15.81
N SER A 86 9.27 4.70 16.78
CA SER A 86 10.13 5.84 17.08
C SER A 86 11.53 5.74 16.48
N ASN A 87 11.82 4.69 15.70
CA ASN A 87 13.16 4.36 15.24
C ASN A 87 14.18 4.34 16.41
N GLN A 88 13.86 3.55 17.44
CA GLN A 88 14.61 3.34 18.69
C GLN A 88 14.76 4.58 19.59
N ARG A 89 14.11 5.71 19.28
CA ARG A 89 14.21 6.93 20.09
C ARG A 89 13.42 6.86 21.39
N HIS A 90 12.34 6.07 21.40
CA HIS A 90 11.46 5.91 22.54
C HIS A 90 11.40 4.43 22.94
N GLN A 91 11.23 4.21 24.23
CA GLN A 91 11.01 2.90 24.85
C GLN A 91 10.22 3.10 26.13
N CYS A 92 9.72 2.00 26.71
CA CYS A 92 9.15 2.03 28.05
C CYS A 92 10.20 2.48 29.07
N TYR A 93 9.75 3.25 30.05
CA TYR A 93 10.64 3.77 31.10
C TYR A 93 11.21 2.64 31.98
N ASP A 94 10.37 1.68 32.36
CA ASP A 94 10.81 0.43 32.98
C ASP A 94 11.35 -0.51 31.88
N PRO A 95 12.65 -0.85 31.87
CA PRO A 95 13.25 -1.71 30.83
C PRO A 95 12.76 -3.16 30.90
N THR A 96 12.08 -3.55 31.98
CA THR A 96 11.47 -4.87 32.15
C THR A 96 10.00 -4.92 31.72
N ALA A 97 9.42 -3.77 31.36
CA ALA A 97 8.03 -3.69 30.93
C ALA A 97 7.87 -4.16 29.47
N THR A 98 6.94 -5.09 29.26
CA THR A 98 6.45 -5.46 27.94
C THR A 98 5.48 -4.41 27.40
N TYR A 99 4.69 -3.79 28.27
CA TYR A 99 3.70 -2.77 27.92
C TYR A 99 3.89 -1.49 28.74
N CYS A 100 3.61 -0.34 28.15
CA CYS A 100 3.55 0.92 28.88
C CYS A 100 2.64 1.94 28.17
N TRP A 101 2.33 3.02 28.88
CA TRP A 101 1.63 4.17 28.32
C TRP A 101 2.53 4.93 27.35
N TYR A 102 2.05 5.13 26.14
CA TYR A 102 2.69 5.96 25.12
C TYR A 102 1.80 7.14 24.76
N ASP A 103 2.30 8.35 24.98
CA ASP A 103 1.54 9.59 24.86
C ASP A 103 1.43 10.08 23.40
N CYS A 104 0.30 10.75 23.10
CA CYS A 104 -0.03 11.25 21.77
C CYS A 104 1.02 12.22 21.23
N MET A 105 1.56 13.12 22.07
CA MET A 105 2.58 14.09 21.65
C MET A 105 3.85 13.41 21.14
N ARG A 106 4.31 12.33 21.79
CA ARG A 106 5.41 11.52 21.29
C ARG A 106 5.05 10.75 20.02
N GLU A 107 3.89 10.08 20.00
CA GLU A 107 3.54 9.20 18.88
C GLU A 107 3.26 9.97 17.58
N LYS A 108 2.46 11.03 17.68
CA LYS A 108 1.93 11.76 16.52
C LYS A 108 2.81 12.95 16.15
N ASN A 109 3.23 13.72 17.14
CA ASN A 109 3.94 14.99 16.92
C ASN A 109 5.46 14.88 17.09
N ASN A 110 5.98 13.71 17.49
CA ASN A 110 7.40 13.49 17.76
C ASN A 110 7.98 14.54 18.74
N LYS A 111 7.19 14.95 19.73
CA LYS A 111 7.55 15.93 20.76
C LYS A 111 7.51 15.29 22.14
N VAL A 112 8.60 15.44 22.89
CA VAL A 112 8.73 14.92 24.27
C VAL A 112 8.44 15.98 25.34
N SER A 113 8.33 17.25 24.95
CA SER A 113 8.09 18.39 25.84
C SER A 113 7.36 19.55 25.14
N GLY A 114 6.88 20.51 25.93
CA GLY A 114 6.14 21.69 25.45
C GLY A 114 4.63 21.55 25.57
N THR A 115 3.89 22.59 25.18
CA THR A 115 2.42 22.64 25.29
C THR A 115 1.76 21.50 24.51
N VAL A 116 0.84 20.79 25.16
CA VAL A 116 0.00 19.77 24.51
C VAL A 116 -0.80 20.40 23.38
N THR A 117 -0.68 19.86 22.18
CA THR A 117 -1.42 20.32 21.01
C THR A 117 -2.90 19.92 21.11
N SER A 118 -3.79 20.67 20.46
CA SER A 118 -5.24 20.47 20.57
C SER A 118 -5.68 19.06 20.18
N ASP A 119 -5.03 18.47 19.18
CA ASP A 119 -5.28 17.11 18.69
C ASP A 119 -4.84 16.00 19.67
N CYS A 120 -3.96 16.31 20.62
CA CYS A 120 -3.54 15.38 21.68
C CYS A 120 -4.21 15.67 23.03
N SER A 121 -4.79 16.86 23.19
CA SER A 121 -5.45 17.27 24.43
C SER A 121 -6.68 16.43 24.74
N CYS A 122 -6.93 16.22 26.03
CA CYS A 122 -8.10 15.51 26.52
C CYS A 122 -8.58 16.12 27.83
N THR A 123 -9.86 15.94 28.13
CA THR A 123 -10.43 16.28 29.43
C THR A 123 -10.74 14.99 30.18
N VAL A 124 -10.47 14.98 31.49
CA VAL A 124 -10.87 13.85 32.34
C VAL A 124 -12.39 13.92 32.46
N ALA A 125 -13.11 12.98 31.85
CA ALA A 125 -14.55 12.89 32.04
C ALA A 125 -14.82 12.68 33.55
N PRO A 126 -15.73 13.45 34.18
CA PRO A 126 -15.98 13.37 35.63
C PRO A 126 -16.63 12.05 36.06
N ASN A 127 -16.97 11.15 35.13
CA ASN A 127 -17.50 9.83 35.42
C ASN A 127 -16.87 8.78 34.46
N PRO A 128 -16.19 7.73 34.96
CA PRO A 128 -15.53 6.73 34.12
C PRO A 128 -16.49 5.78 33.36
N LYS A 129 -17.82 6.01 33.43
CA LYS A 129 -18.85 5.17 32.80
C LYS A 129 -19.39 5.66 31.45
N THR A 130 -18.87 6.75 30.89
CA THR A 130 -19.37 7.34 29.63
C THR A 130 -18.37 7.37 28.47
N LEU A 131 -17.42 6.44 28.45
CA LEU A 131 -16.89 5.90 27.19
C LEU A 131 -17.35 4.44 27.11
N ALA A 132 -18.67 4.25 26.99
CA ALA A 132 -19.18 2.97 26.52
C ALA A 132 -18.49 2.66 25.18
N PRO A 133 -17.97 1.44 24.97
CA PRO A 133 -17.26 1.07 23.76
C PRO A 133 -18.24 1.10 22.58
N SER A 134 -18.32 2.24 21.93
CA SER A 134 -19.16 2.45 20.75
C SER A 134 -18.53 1.72 19.56
N ARG A 135 -19.14 0.59 19.19
CA ARG A 135 -18.88 -0.28 18.01
C ARG A 135 -17.49 -0.91 17.94
N SER A 136 -17.47 -2.21 18.26
CA SER A 136 -16.36 -3.18 18.08
C SER A 136 -14.97 -2.63 18.40
N GLN A 137 -14.56 -2.71 19.68
CA GLN A 137 -13.15 -2.55 20.01
C GLN A 137 -12.33 -3.53 19.16
N LEU A 138 -11.35 -2.97 18.44
CA LEU A 138 -10.40 -3.77 17.68
C LEU A 138 -9.58 -4.63 18.67
N PRO A 139 -9.16 -5.83 18.27
CA PRO A 139 -8.27 -6.65 19.07
C PRO A 139 -6.95 -5.94 19.45
N PRO A 140 -6.29 -6.30 20.57
CA PRO A 140 -5.02 -5.68 20.99
C PRO A 140 -3.91 -5.73 19.93
N GLU A 141 -3.86 -6.79 19.13
CA GLU A 141 -2.93 -6.96 18.00
C GLU A 141 -3.10 -5.87 16.93
N CYS A 142 -4.26 -5.21 16.84
CA CYS A 142 -4.42 -4.07 15.94
C CYS A 142 -3.57 -2.86 16.36
N TYR A 143 -3.29 -2.73 17.66
CA TYR A 143 -2.57 -1.58 18.21
C TYR A 143 -1.08 -1.84 18.43
N SER A 144 -0.67 -3.10 18.46
CA SER A 144 0.74 -3.54 18.52
C SER A 144 0.91 -4.81 17.68
N PRO A 145 0.80 -4.72 16.34
CA PRO A 145 0.84 -5.90 15.49
C PRO A 145 2.24 -6.52 15.39
N PRO A 146 2.33 -7.85 15.28
CA PRO A 146 3.54 -8.53 14.80
C PRO A 146 3.94 -8.06 13.40
N ALA A 147 5.22 -8.20 13.07
CA ALA A 147 5.81 -7.74 11.82
C ALA A 147 5.22 -8.40 10.56
N ASP A 148 4.83 -9.67 10.70
CA ASP A 148 4.33 -10.58 9.66
C ASP A 148 2.79 -10.63 9.61
N SER A 149 2.10 -9.79 10.38
CA SER A 149 0.65 -9.79 10.48
C SER A 149 -0.01 -9.08 9.28
N CYS A 150 0.14 -9.63 8.07
CA CYS A 150 -0.44 -9.06 6.85
C CYS A 150 -1.96 -8.93 6.91
N GLY A 151 -2.66 -9.83 7.62
CA GLY A 151 -4.11 -9.70 7.83
C GLY A 151 -4.53 -8.45 8.63
N TRP A 152 -3.59 -7.70 9.21
CA TRP A 152 -3.88 -6.45 9.93
C TRP A 152 -4.59 -5.42 9.04
N TYR A 153 -4.22 -5.33 7.76
CA TYR A 153 -4.80 -4.38 6.82
C TYR A 153 -6.33 -4.55 6.73
N SER A 154 -6.82 -5.76 6.50
CA SER A 154 -8.26 -6.03 6.46
C SER A 154 -8.90 -6.12 7.86
N ASN A 155 -8.27 -6.84 8.79
CA ASN A 155 -8.88 -7.14 10.09
C ASN A 155 -8.92 -5.95 11.07
N CYS A 156 -8.07 -4.95 10.85
CA CYS A 156 -7.94 -3.79 11.72
C CYS A 156 -8.23 -2.47 11.01
N LEU A 157 -7.49 -2.17 9.93
CA LEU A 157 -7.58 -0.86 9.27
C LEU A 157 -8.88 -0.71 8.48
N GLU A 158 -9.16 -1.66 7.58
CA GLU A 158 -10.39 -1.70 6.78
C GLU A 158 -11.63 -1.91 7.65
N ARG A 159 -11.54 -2.77 8.67
CA ARG A 159 -12.61 -2.94 9.67
C ARG A 159 -12.96 -1.63 10.39
N LYS A 160 -11.98 -0.77 10.69
CA LYS A 160 -12.22 0.54 11.31
C LYS A 160 -12.69 1.59 10.30
N TYR A 161 -12.14 1.54 9.10
CA TYR A 161 -12.40 2.49 8.01
C TYR A 161 -12.73 1.74 6.71
N PRO A 162 -14.01 1.35 6.51
CA PRO A 162 -14.42 0.68 5.28
C PRO A 162 -14.33 1.64 4.10
N CYS A 163 -13.31 1.47 3.26
CA CYS A 163 -13.07 2.31 2.08
C CYS A 163 -13.60 1.69 0.77
N GLU A 164 -14.40 0.62 0.87
CA GLU A 164 -14.92 -0.31 -0.18
C GLU A 164 -15.63 0.35 -1.40
N ALA A 165 -15.84 1.66 -1.42
CA ALA A 165 -16.57 2.37 -2.48
C ALA A 165 -15.75 3.43 -3.22
N THR A 166 -14.42 3.48 -3.01
CA THR A 166 -13.59 4.53 -3.60
C THR A 166 -12.31 3.97 -4.19
N SER A 167 -11.68 4.75 -5.06
CA SER A 167 -10.31 4.49 -5.53
C SER A 167 -9.25 4.49 -4.42
N ASN A 168 -9.64 4.60 -3.16
CA ASN A 168 -8.78 4.53 -1.98
C ASN A 168 -8.72 3.13 -1.36
N GLU A 169 -9.62 2.20 -1.71
CA GLU A 169 -9.55 0.78 -1.29
C GLU A 169 -8.20 0.14 -1.67
N TYR A 170 -7.62 0.63 -2.76
CA TYR A 170 -6.46 0.05 -3.42
C TYR A 170 -5.16 0.12 -2.61
N VAL A 171 -4.99 1.09 -1.72
CA VAL A 171 -3.72 1.25 -0.98
C VAL A 171 -3.60 0.28 0.19
N ILE A 172 -4.73 -0.02 0.83
CA ILE A 172 -4.79 -1.05 1.87
C ILE A 172 -4.52 -2.42 1.25
N ARG A 173 -5.13 -2.71 0.09
CA ARG A 173 -4.89 -3.93 -0.68
C ARG A 173 -3.44 -4.03 -1.18
N TYR A 174 -2.85 -2.95 -1.70
CA TYR A 174 -1.44 -2.95 -2.11
C TYR A 174 -0.51 -3.36 -0.96
N ALA A 175 -0.65 -2.69 0.18
CA ALA A 175 0.20 -2.93 1.33
C ALA A 175 0.02 -4.36 1.88
N GLU A 176 -1.20 -4.88 1.86
CA GLU A 176 -1.47 -6.27 2.20
C GLU A 176 -0.84 -7.26 1.21
N HIS A 177 -0.95 -7.02 -0.09
CA HIS A 177 -0.33 -7.87 -1.13
C HIS A 177 1.21 -7.85 -1.06
N PHE A 178 1.81 -6.66 -0.90
CA PHE A 178 3.24 -6.52 -0.64
C PHE A 178 3.65 -7.27 0.63
N CYS A 179 2.86 -7.17 1.70
CA CYS A 179 3.10 -7.93 2.91
C CYS A 179 3.04 -9.44 2.65
N LYS A 180 2.02 -9.89 1.91
CA LYS A 180 1.79 -11.30 1.53
C LYS A 180 2.75 -11.83 0.46
N LEU A 181 3.81 -11.10 0.06
CA LEU A 181 4.81 -11.63 -0.88
C LEU A 181 5.23 -13.03 -0.43
N GLN A 182 4.87 -14.03 -1.24
CA GLN A 182 4.84 -15.43 -0.80
C GLN A 182 6.23 -15.91 -0.39
N HIS A 183 6.28 -16.82 0.60
CA HIS A 183 7.50 -17.44 1.10
C HIS A 183 8.39 -18.01 -0.02
N GLU A 184 7.81 -18.57 -1.08
CA GLU A 184 8.56 -19.14 -2.21
C GLU A 184 9.32 -18.09 -3.02
N THR A 185 8.78 -16.88 -3.12
CA THR A 185 9.46 -15.76 -3.80
C THR A 185 10.45 -15.09 -2.86
N PHE A 186 10.10 -14.97 -1.58
CA PHE A 186 10.98 -14.46 -0.54
C PHE A 186 12.26 -15.30 -0.37
N ALA A 187 12.14 -16.62 -0.46
CA ALA A 187 13.27 -17.55 -0.38
C ALA A 187 14.30 -17.39 -1.53
N LYS A 188 13.92 -16.72 -2.63
CA LYS A 188 14.81 -16.49 -3.79
C LYS A 188 15.70 -15.25 -3.63
N PHE A 189 15.43 -14.43 -2.61
CA PHE A 189 16.21 -13.24 -2.31
C PHE A 189 17.45 -13.59 -1.48
N THR A 190 18.52 -12.78 -1.58
CA THR A 190 19.65 -12.90 -0.65
C THR A 190 19.19 -12.58 0.79
N LEU A 191 19.99 -12.97 1.79
CA LEU A 191 19.69 -12.66 3.20
C LEU A 191 19.56 -11.15 3.45
N ILE A 192 20.34 -10.33 2.73
CA ILE A 192 20.27 -8.85 2.82
C ILE A 192 18.92 -8.37 2.30
N ALA A 193 18.52 -8.85 1.12
CA ALA A 193 17.25 -8.50 0.51
C ALA A 193 16.04 -8.99 1.32
N GLN A 194 16.09 -10.19 1.90
CA GLN A 194 15.06 -10.72 2.78
C GLN A 194 14.87 -9.83 4.02
N LYS A 195 15.98 -9.51 4.70
CA LYS A 195 15.98 -8.65 5.87
C LYS A 195 15.42 -7.26 5.55
N TRP A 196 15.84 -6.66 4.44
CA TRP A 196 15.31 -5.37 3.98
C TRP A 196 13.79 -5.44 3.73
N VAL A 197 13.29 -6.46 3.04
CA VAL A 197 11.85 -6.62 2.80
C VAL A 197 11.08 -6.74 4.11
N ASP A 198 11.57 -7.52 5.07
CA ASP A 198 10.89 -7.68 6.38
C ASP A 198 10.88 -6.39 7.19
N GLU A 199 11.98 -5.62 7.19
CA GLU A 199 12.02 -4.32 7.86
C GLU A 199 11.06 -3.31 7.22
N VAL A 200 11.00 -3.29 5.87
CA VAL A 200 10.08 -2.43 5.12
C VAL A 200 8.63 -2.79 5.42
N ARG A 201 8.26 -4.08 5.37
CA ARG A 201 6.92 -4.56 5.74
C ARG A 201 6.52 -4.07 7.13
N LYS A 202 7.43 -4.27 8.10
CA LYS A 202 7.24 -3.84 9.48
C LYS A 202 7.05 -2.32 9.57
N CYS A 203 7.87 -1.55 8.88
CA CYS A 203 7.82 -0.09 8.88
C CYS A 203 6.51 0.45 8.28
N LEU A 204 6.11 -0.06 7.11
CA LEU A 204 4.87 0.32 6.43
C LEU A 204 3.65 0.05 7.32
N LEU A 205 3.61 -1.11 7.98
CA LEU A 205 2.54 -1.47 8.91
C LEU A 205 2.46 -0.47 10.08
N VAL A 206 3.58 -0.25 10.77
CA VAL A 206 3.64 0.65 11.94
C VAL A 206 3.41 2.11 11.59
N ALA A 207 3.67 2.54 10.34
CA ALA A 207 3.36 3.89 9.89
C ALA A 207 1.84 4.19 9.88
N LEU A 208 1.00 3.15 9.76
CA LEU A 208 -0.46 3.23 9.69
C LEU A 208 -1.17 2.94 11.01
N VAL A 209 -0.56 2.20 11.94
CA VAL A 209 -1.16 1.91 13.26
C VAL A 209 -1.67 3.16 14.01
N PRO A 210 -0.99 4.33 13.98
CA PRO A 210 -1.50 5.55 14.62
C PRO A 210 -2.89 6.00 14.10
N LEU A 211 -3.30 5.62 12.90
CA LEU A 211 -4.64 5.94 12.37
C LEU A 211 -5.75 5.25 13.18
N LEU A 212 -5.43 4.18 13.90
CA LEU A 212 -6.39 3.47 14.76
C LEU A 212 -6.61 4.16 16.11
N ARG A 213 -5.86 5.21 16.45
CA ARG A 213 -6.00 5.92 17.73
C ARG A 213 -7.34 6.66 17.81
N PRO A 214 -7.91 6.85 19.01
CA PRO A 214 -9.21 7.51 19.17
C PRO A 214 -9.18 9.01 18.88
N TRP A 215 -8.00 9.65 18.96
CA TRP A 215 -7.80 11.05 18.55
C TRP A 215 -7.58 11.23 17.04
N MET A 216 -7.74 10.15 16.26
CA MET A 216 -7.64 10.15 14.81
C MET A 216 -9.00 9.80 14.20
N ASN A 217 -9.41 10.58 13.20
CA ASN A 217 -10.58 10.28 12.37
C ASN A 217 -10.30 10.64 10.91
N PRO A 218 -9.35 9.93 10.26
CA PRO A 218 -8.93 10.24 8.90
C PRO A 218 -10.02 9.88 7.88
N THR A 219 -10.07 10.61 6.77
CA THR A 219 -10.81 10.19 5.57
C THR A 219 -10.04 9.07 4.83
N CYS A 220 -10.71 8.32 3.95
CA CYS A 220 -10.03 7.32 3.11
C CYS A 220 -8.91 7.94 2.26
N GLU A 221 -9.08 9.17 1.80
CA GLU A 221 -8.04 9.92 1.09
C GLU A 221 -6.81 10.18 1.98
N GLN A 222 -7.01 10.61 3.23
CA GLN A 222 -5.92 10.81 4.18
C GLN A 222 -5.21 9.49 4.56
N ILE A 223 -5.95 8.38 4.64
CA ILE A 223 -5.36 7.04 4.84
C ILE A 223 -4.45 6.71 3.65
N ARG A 224 -4.94 6.93 2.42
CA ARG A 224 -4.19 6.73 1.17
C ARG A 224 -2.90 7.56 1.15
N GLU A 225 -2.99 8.87 1.39
CA GLU A 225 -1.83 9.77 1.43
C GLU A 225 -0.81 9.34 2.49
N ARG A 226 -1.29 8.90 3.67
CA ARG A 226 -0.42 8.43 4.74
C ARG A 226 0.32 7.15 4.36
N ALA A 227 -0.37 6.21 3.72
CA ALA A 227 0.25 4.99 3.23
C ALA A 227 1.27 5.28 2.12
N TYR A 228 0.92 6.10 1.13
CA TYR A 228 1.86 6.52 0.08
C TYR A 228 3.11 7.20 0.64
N SER A 229 2.95 8.21 1.50
CA SER A 229 4.07 8.94 2.10
C SER A 229 4.95 8.10 3.02
N SER A 230 4.48 6.92 3.47
CA SER A 230 5.28 6.01 4.29
C SER A 230 6.32 5.19 3.50
N HIS A 231 6.15 5.00 2.19
CA HIS A 231 7.01 4.12 1.39
C HIS A 231 8.47 4.60 1.34
N THR A 232 8.70 5.84 0.88
CA THR A 232 10.06 6.39 0.77
C THR A 232 10.85 6.32 2.07
N PRO A 233 10.36 6.84 3.23
CA PRO A 233 11.10 6.72 4.46
C PRO A 233 11.30 5.27 4.89
N CYS A 234 10.32 4.38 4.73
CA CYS A 234 10.47 2.97 5.08
C CYS A 234 11.48 2.22 4.21
N TYR A 235 11.64 2.59 2.93
CA TYR A 235 12.65 2.00 2.05
C TYR A 235 14.08 2.45 2.39
N LEU A 236 14.23 3.70 2.89
CA LEU A 236 15.52 4.35 3.13
C LEU A 236 16.01 4.29 4.59
N ASP A 237 15.11 4.15 5.55
CA ASP A 237 15.40 4.19 6.99
C ASP A 237 14.95 2.89 7.65
N THR A 238 15.79 1.86 7.53
CA THR A 238 15.61 0.59 8.23
C THR A 238 16.52 0.50 9.47
N ALA A 239 16.06 -0.21 10.50
CA ALA A 239 16.61 -0.12 11.84
C ALA A 239 17.93 -0.92 12.04
N VAL A 240 18.21 -1.92 11.19
CA VAL A 240 19.26 -2.93 11.44
C VAL A 240 20.40 -2.89 10.41
N THR A 241 20.60 -1.77 9.70
CA THR A 241 21.58 -1.58 8.61
C THR A 241 21.38 -2.56 7.45
N ASP A 242 20.91 -2.03 6.31
CA ASP A 242 21.00 -2.52 4.93
C ASP A 242 19.89 -1.77 4.18
N LYS A 243 20.18 -0.56 3.69
CA LYS A 243 19.15 0.29 3.05
C LYS A 243 18.88 -0.25 1.65
N VAL A 244 17.77 0.17 1.05
CA VAL A 244 17.51 -0.11 -0.39
C VAL A 244 18.66 0.33 -1.31
N CYS A 245 19.45 1.33 -0.87
CA CYS A 245 20.62 1.83 -1.57
C CYS A 245 21.81 0.86 -1.60
N ASP A 246 21.87 -0.06 -0.63
CA ASP A 246 22.98 -1.01 -0.46
C ASP A 246 22.73 -2.31 -1.24
N LEU A 247 21.47 -2.59 -1.60
CA LEU A 247 21.07 -3.72 -2.43
C LEU A 247 21.81 -3.72 -3.77
N ASP A 248 22.20 -4.92 -4.21
CA ASP A 248 22.70 -5.10 -5.57
C ASP A 248 21.56 -5.00 -6.61
N CYS A 249 21.95 -4.93 -7.87
CA CYS A 249 21.00 -4.76 -8.97
C CYS A 249 20.08 -5.95 -9.16
N SER A 250 20.60 -7.16 -8.94
CA SER A 250 19.84 -8.39 -9.13
C SER A 250 18.72 -8.48 -8.09
N ASP A 251 19.05 -8.26 -6.83
CA ASP A 251 18.11 -8.28 -5.72
C ASP A 251 17.08 -7.17 -5.82
N TYR A 252 17.50 -5.94 -6.15
CA TYR A 252 16.56 -4.84 -6.32
C TYR A 252 15.55 -5.13 -7.43
N PHE A 253 16.00 -5.60 -8.60
CA PHE A 253 15.07 -5.95 -9.69
C PHE A 253 14.22 -7.16 -9.34
N LYS A 254 14.78 -8.21 -8.71
CA LYS A 254 14.01 -9.37 -8.23
C LYS A 254 12.89 -8.94 -7.30
N ILE A 255 13.18 -8.11 -6.29
CA ILE A 255 12.21 -7.55 -5.36
C ILE A 255 11.11 -6.81 -6.14
N PHE A 256 11.51 -5.85 -6.98
CA PHE A 256 10.58 -5.01 -7.72
C PHE A 256 9.62 -5.83 -8.58
N TRP A 257 10.16 -6.74 -9.40
CA TRP A 257 9.36 -7.57 -10.31
C TRP A 257 8.57 -8.65 -9.58
N SER A 258 9.03 -9.12 -8.42
CA SER A 258 8.24 -10.01 -7.55
C SER A 258 7.01 -9.30 -6.98
N ILE A 259 7.19 -8.05 -6.53
CA ILE A 259 6.07 -7.23 -6.02
C ILE A 259 5.12 -6.93 -7.15
N LYS A 260 5.61 -6.40 -8.28
CA LYS A 260 4.79 -6.10 -9.45
C LYS A 260 4.01 -7.34 -9.92
N GLY A 261 4.68 -8.48 -10.00
CA GLY A 261 4.09 -9.75 -10.45
C GLY A 261 3.04 -10.33 -9.48
N SER A 262 2.96 -9.84 -8.24
CA SER A 262 1.90 -10.23 -7.31
C SER A 262 0.55 -9.57 -7.60
N PHE A 263 0.50 -8.68 -8.61
CA PHE A 263 -0.70 -7.96 -9.03
C PHE A 263 -1.09 -8.33 -10.46
N THR A 264 -2.39 -8.56 -10.68
CA THR A 264 -2.96 -8.89 -12.01
C THR A 264 -3.32 -7.65 -12.83
N LYS A 265 -3.50 -6.49 -12.18
CA LYS A 265 -3.72 -5.18 -12.79
C LYS A 265 -2.92 -4.14 -12.01
N VAL A 266 -2.30 -3.19 -12.71
CA VAL A 266 -1.46 -2.14 -12.08
C VAL A 266 -2.21 -0.81 -11.97
N ASP A 267 -3.53 -0.83 -12.23
CA ASP A 267 -4.40 0.32 -12.45
C ASP A 267 -4.17 1.52 -11.52
N THR A 268 -4.06 1.28 -10.22
CA THR A 268 -3.93 2.31 -9.18
C THR A 268 -2.70 2.11 -8.29
N LEU A 269 -1.96 1.04 -8.56
CA LEU A 269 -0.78 0.64 -7.79
C LEU A 269 0.48 1.35 -8.25
N TRP A 270 0.41 2.00 -9.42
CA TRP A 270 1.55 2.65 -10.03
C TRP A 270 2.18 3.67 -9.10
N GLU A 271 1.45 4.52 -8.40
CA GLU A 271 2.09 5.53 -7.53
C GLU A 271 2.89 4.89 -6.38
N SER A 272 2.48 3.72 -5.88
CA SER A 272 3.25 2.96 -4.89
C SER A 272 4.47 2.26 -5.52
N LEU A 273 4.27 1.62 -6.67
CA LEU A 273 5.35 0.98 -7.43
C LEU A 273 6.38 1.99 -7.92
N LYS A 274 5.96 3.20 -8.29
CA LYS A 274 6.77 4.34 -8.70
C LYS A 274 7.68 4.78 -7.59
N GLY A 275 7.20 4.81 -6.35
CA GLY A 275 8.04 5.04 -5.17
C GLY A 275 9.19 4.04 -5.09
N LEU A 276 8.90 2.74 -5.22
CA LEU A 276 9.92 1.70 -5.20
C LEU A 276 10.82 1.74 -6.44
N TRP A 277 10.25 1.94 -7.63
CA TRP A 277 10.98 2.06 -8.89
C TRP A 277 11.97 3.23 -8.79
N ASN A 278 11.54 4.39 -8.34
CA ASN A 278 12.37 5.59 -8.37
C ASN A 278 13.23 5.79 -7.11
N ILE A 279 13.18 4.86 -6.15
CA ILE A 279 13.84 5.01 -4.85
C ILE A 279 15.35 5.24 -4.94
N GLY A 280 15.98 4.75 -6.02
CA GLY A 280 17.40 4.95 -6.24
C GLY A 280 17.79 6.42 -6.45
N TYR A 281 16.87 7.34 -6.78
CA TYR A 281 17.19 8.78 -6.85
C TYR A 281 17.51 9.37 -5.48
N GLU A 282 16.88 8.86 -4.42
CA GLU A 282 17.11 9.25 -3.03
C GLU A 282 18.44 8.74 -2.48
N CYS A 283 19.09 7.80 -3.18
CA CYS A 283 20.36 7.24 -2.79
C CYS A 283 21.56 8.13 -3.19
N ARG A 284 22.66 8.01 -2.46
CA ARG A 284 23.94 8.67 -2.82
C ARG A 284 24.44 8.16 -4.17
N TRP A 285 25.21 8.98 -4.91
CA TRP A 285 25.73 8.62 -6.24
C TRP A 285 26.55 7.31 -6.25
N SER A 286 27.24 7.00 -5.15
CA SER A 286 28.05 5.79 -4.98
C SER A 286 27.24 4.52 -4.67
N ALA A 287 25.93 4.63 -4.45
CA ALA A 287 25.07 3.51 -4.09
C ALA A 287 25.03 2.44 -5.20
N ASN A 288 24.89 1.18 -4.81
CA ASN A 288 24.86 0.06 -5.75
C ASN A 288 23.65 0.17 -6.68
N ILE A 289 22.49 0.55 -6.15
CA ILE A 289 21.26 0.73 -6.94
C ILE A 289 21.41 1.76 -8.08
N LYS A 290 22.23 2.80 -7.91
CA LYS A 290 22.47 3.80 -8.98
C LYS A 290 23.35 3.27 -10.11
N LYS A 291 24.11 2.19 -9.88
CA LYS A 291 24.87 1.50 -10.94
C LYS A 291 23.94 0.69 -11.85
N CYS A 292 22.88 0.11 -11.28
CA CYS A 292 21.90 -0.71 -12.00
C CYS A 292 21.24 0.01 -13.17
N TYR A 293 21.08 1.32 -13.05
CA TYR A 293 20.42 2.13 -14.06
C TYR A 293 21.34 2.55 -15.20
N ARG A 294 22.65 2.35 -15.07
CA ARG A 294 23.65 2.64 -16.12
C ARG A 294 23.94 1.43 -17.01
N GLU A 295 23.52 0.24 -16.61
CA GLU A 295 23.85 -1.04 -17.26
C GLU A 295 22.61 -1.75 -17.85
N LEU A 296 21.56 -1.00 -18.20
CA LEU A 296 20.31 -1.57 -18.75
C LEU A 296 20.47 -2.23 -20.13
N LYS A 297 21.56 -1.95 -20.86
CA LYS A 297 21.71 -2.32 -22.28
C LYS A 297 21.72 -3.84 -22.53
N ASP A 298 22.32 -4.60 -21.62
CA ASP A 298 22.50 -6.06 -21.76
C ASP A 298 21.95 -6.85 -20.56
N GLY A 299 21.20 -6.16 -19.69
CA GLY A 299 20.61 -6.74 -18.50
C GLY A 299 19.29 -7.46 -18.76
N PRO A 300 18.79 -8.21 -17.76
CA PRO A 300 17.49 -8.88 -17.81
C PRO A 300 16.31 -7.91 -17.68
N VAL A 301 16.58 -6.60 -17.64
CA VAL A 301 15.58 -5.52 -17.60
C VAL A 301 15.93 -4.50 -18.67
N ARG A 302 14.93 -4.09 -19.45
CA ARG A 302 15.05 -3.06 -20.48
C ARG A 302 14.02 -1.97 -20.27
N VAL A 303 14.33 -0.77 -20.75
CA VAL A 303 13.40 0.36 -20.72
C VAL A 303 13.31 0.93 -22.13
N ILE A 304 12.08 1.14 -22.58
CA ILE A 304 11.75 1.74 -23.87
C ILE A 304 10.76 2.88 -23.64
N THR A 305 10.70 3.83 -24.58
CA THR A 305 9.67 4.87 -24.61
C THR A 305 8.83 4.77 -25.87
N LEU A 306 7.57 5.14 -25.73
CA LEU A 306 6.57 5.20 -26.78
C LEU A 306 6.00 6.60 -26.84
N LYS A 307 5.79 7.13 -28.03
CA LYS A 307 4.83 8.24 -28.22
C LYS A 307 3.57 7.67 -28.84
N VAL A 308 2.44 7.88 -28.17
CA VAL A 308 1.14 7.35 -28.62
C VAL A 308 0.16 8.47 -28.89
N VAL A 309 -0.68 8.25 -29.91
CA VAL A 309 -1.81 9.11 -30.25
C VAL A 309 -3.10 8.39 -29.90
N ARG A 310 -4.01 9.11 -29.22
CA ARG A 310 -5.33 8.62 -28.82
C ARG A 310 -6.39 9.07 -29.82
N PHE A 311 -7.33 8.17 -30.16
CA PHE A 311 -8.54 8.52 -30.90
C PHE A 311 -9.74 8.52 -29.94
N LEU A 312 -10.16 9.71 -29.49
CA LEU A 312 -11.16 9.91 -28.44
C LEU A 312 -12.58 9.42 -28.81
N PRO A 313 -13.33 8.85 -27.85
CA PRO A 313 -14.78 8.94 -27.79
C PRO A 313 -15.30 9.73 -26.57
N SER A 314 -16.49 10.31 -26.71
CA SER A 314 -17.07 11.43 -25.94
C SER A 314 -17.80 11.11 -24.61
N ARG A 315 -17.37 10.17 -23.77
CA ARG A 315 -18.05 9.96 -22.47
C ARG A 315 -17.12 9.88 -21.26
N PRO A 316 -17.29 10.76 -20.27
CA PRO A 316 -16.63 10.64 -18.97
C PRO A 316 -17.08 9.35 -18.25
N SER A 317 -16.15 8.72 -17.54
CA SER A 317 -16.43 7.69 -16.54
C SER A 317 -17.33 8.27 -15.43
N PRO A 318 -18.31 7.50 -14.90
CA PRO A 318 -19.19 7.96 -13.81
C PRO A 318 -18.46 8.32 -12.51
N ASP A 319 -17.32 7.69 -12.25
CA ASP A 319 -16.43 7.99 -11.12
C ASP A 319 -15.04 8.36 -11.66
N PRO A 320 -14.58 9.61 -11.52
CA PRO A 320 -13.25 9.99 -11.96
C PRO A 320 -12.22 9.53 -10.94
N LEU A 321 -11.36 8.58 -11.34
CA LEU A 321 -10.08 8.36 -10.67
C LEU A 321 -9.29 9.69 -10.61
N PRO A 322 -8.39 9.88 -9.63
CA PRO A 322 -7.38 10.92 -9.71
C PRO A 322 -6.69 10.88 -11.07
N GLU A 323 -6.38 12.04 -11.65
CA GLU A 323 -5.84 12.14 -13.02
C GLU A 323 -4.58 11.29 -13.22
N SER A 324 -3.68 11.26 -12.23
CA SER A 324 -2.47 10.42 -12.22
C SER A 324 -2.80 8.93 -12.38
N ASP A 325 -3.87 8.48 -11.73
CA ASP A 325 -4.26 7.08 -11.68
C ASP A 325 -4.94 6.70 -13.00
N ALA A 326 -5.80 7.57 -13.54
CA ALA A 326 -6.39 7.39 -14.86
C ALA A 326 -5.32 7.32 -15.97
N GLN A 327 -4.31 8.19 -15.91
CA GLN A 327 -3.19 8.17 -16.86
C GLN A 327 -2.37 6.88 -16.75
N SER A 328 -2.10 6.42 -15.53
CA SER A 328 -1.33 5.21 -15.27
C SER A 328 -2.08 3.95 -15.71
N LEU A 329 -3.38 3.87 -15.42
CA LEU A 329 -4.28 2.82 -15.89
C LEU A 329 -4.26 2.73 -17.43
N PHE A 330 -4.36 3.87 -18.11
CA PHE A 330 -4.27 3.90 -19.57
C PHE A 330 -2.92 3.38 -20.06
N ALA A 331 -1.81 3.82 -19.47
CA ALA A 331 -0.47 3.38 -19.86
C ALA A 331 -0.26 1.87 -19.66
N ASP A 332 -0.70 1.32 -18.53
CA ASP A 332 -0.70 -0.12 -18.26
C ASP A 332 -1.55 -0.88 -19.28
N GLY A 333 -2.71 -0.34 -19.64
CA GLY A 333 -3.58 -0.85 -20.69
C GLY A 333 -2.90 -0.88 -22.06
N VAL A 334 -2.13 0.16 -22.43
CA VAL A 334 -1.33 0.18 -23.65
C VAL A 334 -0.24 -0.89 -23.62
N GLY A 335 0.52 -1.01 -22.53
CA GLY A 335 1.53 -2.05 -22.36
C GLY A 335 0.95 -3.46 -22.53
N SER A 336 -0.21 -3.70 -21.90
CA SER A 336 -0.92 -4.97 -21.98
C SER A 336 -1.47 -5.28 -23.38
N ALA A 337 -1.98 -4.26 -24.09
CA ALA A 337 -2.42 -4.40 -25.47
C ALA A 337 -1.26 -4.74 -26.42
N ILE A 338 -0.09 -4.12 -26.22
CA ILE A 338 1.13 -4.43 -26.98
C ILE A 338 1.59 -5.86 -26.72
N ALA A 339 1.65 -6.26 -25.44
CA ALA A 339 2.05 -7.60 -25.05
C ALA A 339 1.15 -8.68 -25.69
N SER A 340 -0.16 -8.43 -25.70
CA SER A 340 -1.14 -9.30 -26.37
C SER A 340 -0.93 -9.34 -27.89
N ALA A 341 -0.82 -8.17 -28.54
CA ALA A 341 -0.65 -8.07 -29.99
C ALA A 341 0.64 -8.74 -30.49
N LEU A 342 1.73 -8.61 -29.73
CA LEU A 342 3.04 -9.21 -30.02
C LEU A 342 3.22 -10.61 -29.41
N ARG A 343 2.21 -11.15 -28.73
CA ARG A 343 2.20 -12.48 -28.11
C ARG A 343 3.40 -12.70 -27.17
N TRP A 344 3.68 -11.72 -26.32
CA TRP A 344 4.72 -11.85 -25.29
C TRP A 344 4.39 -13.00 -24.34
N ASN A 345 5.38 -13.81 -24.00
CA ASN A 345 5.20 -14.94 -23.09
C ASN A 345 5.18 -14.45 -21.65
N SER A 346 3.98 -14.24 -21.10
CA SER A 346 3.77 -13.77 -19.72
C SER A 346 4.26 -14.73 -18.63
N ASP A 347 4.60 -15.98 -18.94
CA ASP A 347 5.14 -16.92 -17.95
C ASP A 347 6.56 -16.53 -17.55
N VAL A 348 7.35 -16.03 -18.51
CA VAL A 348 8.77 -15.70 -18.34
C VAL A 348 9.10 -14.22 -18.58
N MET A 349 8.18 -13.46 -19.16
CA MET A 349 8.31 -12.02 -19.38
C MET A 349 7.33 -11.26 -18.50
N ASP A 350 7.74 -10.07 -18.05
CA ASP A 350 6.83 -9.11 -17.45
C ASP A 350 7.11 -7.69 -17.97
N TRP A 351 6.15 -6.81 -17.80
CA TRP A 351 6.29 -5.40 -18.19
C TRP A 351 5.57 -4.48 -17.21
N LEU A 352 5.98 -3.22 -17.25
CA LEU A 352 5.36 -2.14 -16.50
C LEU A 352 5.36 -0.89 -17.36
N ALA A 353 4.17 -0.40 -17.67
CA ALA A 353 3.98 0.77 -18.51
C ALA A 353 3.37 1.91 -17.69
N TYR A 354 3.92 3.11 -17.85
CA TYR A 354 3.50 4.29 -17.12
C TYR A 354 3.74 5.56 -17.94
N THR A 355 3.04 6.63 -17.59
CA THR A 355 3.20 7.92 -18.28
C THR A 355 4.51 8.60 -17.89
N GLY A 356 5.21 9.12 -18.90
CA GLY A 356 6.40 9.95 -18.73
C GLY A 356 6.04 11.40 -18.41
N ARG A 357 6.82 12.37 -18.93
CA ARG A 357 6.44 13.79 -18.85
C ARG A 357 5.33 14.05 -19.87
N VAL A 358 4.15 14.45 -19.39
CA VAL A 358 3.03 14.82 -20.26
C VAL A 358 3.24 16.26 -20.74
N GLU A 359 3.66 16.42 -22.00
CA GLU A 359 3.75 17.74 -22.64
C GLU A 359 2.44 18.12 -23.37
N ASP A 360 1.63 17.13 -23.77
CA ASP A 360 0.44 17.32 -24.59
C ASP A 360 -0.60 16.19 -24.33
N PRO A 361 -1.89 16.49 -24.07
CA PRO A 361 -2.94 15.48 -23.87
C PRO A 361 -3.23 14.57 -25.06
N GLU A 362 -2.89 14.97 -26.30
CA GLU A 362 -3.09 14.13 -27.50
C GLU A 362 -1.88 13.25 -27.83
N ASN A 363 -0.67 13.67 -27.41
CA ASN A 363 0.59 12.97 -27.63
C ASN A 363 1.16 12.51 -26.29
N LEU A 364 0.75 11.33 -25.84
CA LEU A 364 1.29 10.78 -24.60
C LEU A 364 2.62 10.09 -24.81
N GLU A 365 3.57 10.42 -23.95
CA GLU A 365 4.78 9.63 -23.75
C GLU A 365 4.53 8.54 -22.70
N ILE A 366 4.76 7.29 -23.08
CA ILE A 366 4.66 6.13 -22.21
C ILE A 366 6.05 5.50 -22.11
N VAL A 367 6.52 5.32 -20.88
CA VAL A 367 7.71 4.54 -20.58
C VAL A 367 7.28 3.11 -20.29
N VAL A 368 7.91 2.14 -20.93
CA VAL A 368 7.68 0.71 -20.68
C VAL A 368 8.97 0.08 -20.21
N SER A 369 8.96 -0.46 -19.00
CA SER A 369 10.02 -1.35 -18.53
C SER A 369 9.63 -2.79 -18.82
N LEU A 370 10.56 -3.55 -19.40
CA LEU A 370 10.43 -4.95 -19.75
C LEU A 370 11.38 -5.77 -18.88
N ALA A 371 10.98 -6.96 -18.46
CA ALA A 371 11.82 -7.84 -17.67
C ALA A 371 11.71 -9.30 -18.12
N ASP A 372 12.87 -9.95 -18.16
CA ASP A 372 12.98 -11.40 -18.21
C ASP A 372 12.97 -11.95 -16.78
N LYS A 373 11.79 -12.40 -16.34
CA LYS A 373 11.59 -12.97 -15.01
C LYS A 373 12.44 -14.21 -14.77
N LYS A 374 12.75 -14.98 -15.82
CA LYS A 374 13.56 -16.19 -15.70
C LYS A 374 15.04 -15.83 -15.50
N ALA A 375 15.58 -14.90 -16.30
CA ALA A 375 16.95 -14.41 -16.12
C ALA A 375 17.13 -13.71 -14.76
N LEU A 376 16.09 -13.03 -14.26
CA LEU A 376 16.08 -12.48 -12.91
C LEU A 376 15.96 -13.55 -11.82
N GLY A 377 15.58 -14.79 -12.13
CA GLY A 377 15.32 -15.81 -11.13
C GLY A 377 14.04 -15.58 -10.31
N VAL A 378 13.10 -14.76 -10.80
CA VAL A 378 11.78 -14.54 -10.19
C VAL A 378 10.90 -15.77 -10.37
N VAL A 379 10.97 -16.41 -11.54
CA VAL A 379 10.22 -17.63 -11.88
C VAL A 379 11.17 -18.81 -12.12
N ILE A 380 10.78 -20.00 -11.66
CA ILE A 380 11.48 -21.26 -11.92
C ILE A 380 10.61 -22.06 -12.89
N THR A 381 11.03 -22.15 -14.14
CA THR A 381 10.27 -22.82 -15.20
C THR A 381 11.21 -23.42 -16.25
N SER A 382 10.74 -24.46 -16.95
CA SER A 382 11.46 -25.07 -18.08
C SER A 382 11.51 -24.12 -19.30
N THR A 383 10.52 -23.24 -19.46
CA THR A 383 10.44 -22.25 -20.55
C THR A 383 11.71 -21.41 -20.62
N PRO A 384 12.39 -21.26 -21.78
CA PRO A 384 13.66 -20.54 -21.86
C PRO A 384 13.53 -19.04 -21.54
N SER A 385 14.67 -18.42 -21.24
CA SER A 385 14.79 -16.97 -21.07
C SER A 385 14.36 -16.23 -22.35
N ILE A 386 13.94 -14.97 -22.19
CA ILE A 386 13.50 -14.12 -23.28
C ILE A 386 14.67 -13.27 -23.77
N ASP A 387 14.90 -13.27 -25.07
CA ASP A 387 15.80 -12.32 -25.71
C ASP A 387 15.09 -10.96 -25.86
N LEU A 388 15.28 -10.08 -24.87
CA LEU A 388 14.69 -8.74 -24.89
C LEU A 388 15.19 -7.89 -26.07
N ASN A 389 16.41 -8.11 -26.59
CA ASN A 389 16.88 -7.41 -27.80
C ASN A 389 16.02 -7.80 -29.00
N LYS A 390 15.75 -9.10 -29.17
CA LYS A 390 14.89 -9.60 -30.23
C LYS A 390 13.46 -9.10 -30.06
N THR A 391 12.89 -9.20 -28.86
CA THR A 391 11.54 -8.71 -28.57
C THR A 391 11.36 -7.23 -28.93
N ILE A 392 12.34 -6.39 -28.59
CA ILE A 392 12.32 -4.96 -28.92
C ILE A 392 12.46 -4.73 -30.43
N LYS A 393 13.28 -5.51 -31.14
CA LYS A 393 13.41 -5.43 -32.62
C LYS A 393 12.12 -5.83 -33.34
N ASP A 394 11.46 -6.88 -32.86
CA ASP A 394 10.18 -7.34 -33.41
C ASP A 394 9.09 -6.27 -33.18
N PHE A 395 9.08 -5.65 -32.00
CA PHE A 395 8.21 -4.51 -31.70
C PHE A 395 8.49 -3.32 -32.64
N ALA A 396 9.76 -2.93 -32.80
CA ALA A 396 10.15 -1.84 -33.71
C ALA A 396 9.69 -2.09 -35.14
N SER A 397 9.83 -3.33 -35.62
CA SER A 397 9.37 -3.73 -36.96
C SER A 397 7.85 -3.60 -37.10
N ALA A 398 7.09 -4.02 -36.09
CA ALA A 398 5.63 -3.90 -36.10
C ALA A 398 5.15 -2.44 -36.09
N VAL A 399 5.87 -1.55 -35.38
CA VAL A 399 5.63 -0.10 -35.40
C VAL A 399 5.90 0.48 -36.79
N GLN A 400 7.08 0.22 -37.38
CA GLN A 400 7.44 0.74 -38.71
C GLN A 400 6.47 0.30 -39.81
N GLN A 401 5.97 -0.93 -39.71
CA GLN A 401 5.03 -1.48 -40.68
C GLN A 401 3.58 -1.02 -40.46
N GLY A 402 3.27 -0.39 -39.32
CA GLY A 402 1.91 0.03 -38.95
C GLY A 402 0.97 -1.15 -38.70
N THR A 403 1.50 -2.31 -38.29
CA THR A 403 0.72 -3.55 -38.10
C THR A 403 0.11 -3.69 -36.71
N LEU A 404 0.49 -2.81 -35.78
CA LEU A 404 -0.06 -2.79 -34.42
C LEU A 404 -1.42 -2.08 -34.39
N SER A 405 -2.48 -2.88 -34.29
CA SER A 405 -3.82 -2.38 -33.98
C SER A 405 -4.07 -2.55 -32.48
N LEU A 406 -4.01 -1.45 -31.73
CA LEU A 406 -4.20 -1.45 -30.28
C LEU A 406 -5.55 -0.83 -29.93
N LYS A 407 -6.25 -1.46 -29.00
CA LYS A 407 -7.51 -0.95 -28.43
C LYS A 407 -7.42 -0.99 -26.90
N VAL A 408 -7.57 0.17 -26.26
CA VAL A 408 -7.49 0.35 -24.81
C VAL A 408 -8.74 1.11 -24.37
N GLU A 409 -9.51 0.55 -23.44
CA GLU A 409 -10.76 1.17 -22.95
C GLU A 409 -11.75 1.58 -24.06
N GLY A 410 -11.82 0.79 -25.13
CA GLY A 410 -12.67 1.09 -26.28
C GLY A 410 -12.06 2.10 -27.28
N GLN A 411 -10.95 2.75 -26.93
CA GLN A 411 -10.24 3.72 -27.75
C GLN A 411 -9.20 3.03 -28.63
N ASN A 412 -9.07 3.49 -29.87
CA ASN A 412 -7.94 3.07 -30.70
C ASN A 412 -6.69 3.84 -30.26
N VAL A 413 -5.58 3.14 -30.15
CA VAL A 413 -4.29 3.73 -29.78
C VAL A 413 -3.30 3.44 -30.90
N TRP A 414 -2.59 4.48 -31.32
CA TRP A 414 -1.54 4.36 -32.32
C TRP A 414 -0.17 4.68 -31.72
N VAL A 415 0.79 3.78 -31.92
CA VAL A 415 2.19 3.99 -31.54
C VAL A 415 2.91 4.71 -32.69
N LYS A 416 3.24 5.99 -32.48
CA LYS A 416 3.89 6.86 -33.46
C LYS A 416 5.40 6.64 -33.48
N THR A 417 6.02 6.58 -32.30
CA THR A 417 7.47 6.36 -32.17
C THR A 417 7.78 5.36 -31.08
N LEU A 418 8.85 4.60 -31.27
CA LEU A 418 9.46 3.72 -30.28
C LEU A 418 10.95 4.04 -30.16
N ALA A 419 11.43 4.20 -28.94
CA ALA A 419 12.85 4.38 -28.63
C ALA A 419 13.31 3.42 -27.52
N SER A 420 14.59 3.04 -27.54
CA SER A 420 15.25 2.35 -26.43
C SER A 420 15.92 3.35 -25.52
N CYS A 421 15.84 3.16 -24.22
CA CYS A 421 16.55 3.97 -23.24
C CYS A 421 17.87 3.31 -22.83
N PHE A 422 18.90 4.13 -22.65
CA PHE A 422 20.17 3.68 -22.06
C PHE A 422 20.19 3.82 -20.54
N ASP A 423 19.31 4.66 -20.00
CA ASP A 423 19.12 4.87 -18.59
C ASP A 423 17.63 4.84 -18.22
N LYS A 424 17.34 4.67 -16.94
CA LYS A 424 15.97 4.56 -16.41
C LYS A 424 15.13 5.83 -16.57
N ALA A 425 15.76 7.01 -16.53
CA ALA A 425 15.06 8.27 -16.76
C ALA A 425 14.79 8.52 -18.26
N CYS A 426 15.36 7.67 -19.13
CA CYS A 426 15.36 7.84 -20.57
C CYS A 426 15.90 9.21 -21.02
N ASN A 427 16.87 9.76 -20.27
CA ASN A 427 17.55 11.00 -20.66
C ASN A 427 18.41 10.80 -21.90
N ASN A 428 18.94 9.59 -22.09
CA ASN A 428 19.65 9.18 -23.28
C ASN A 428 18.90 8.02 -23.94
N MET A 429 18.48 8.23 -25.19
CA MET A 429 17.65 7.29 -25.93
C MET A 429 18.08 7.15 -27.38
N GLN A 430 17.75 6.01 -27.98
CA GLN A 430 17.91 5.72 -29.39
C GLN A 430 16.55 5.42 -30.01
N THR A 431 16.13 6.25 -30.97
CA THR A 431 14.93 5.96 -31.76
C THR A 431 15.12 4.67 -32.55
N LEU A 432 14.17 3.75 -32.40
CA LEU A 432 14.19 2.45 -33.07
C LEU A 432 13.19 2.40 -34.24
N ALA A 433 12.06 3.07 -34.09
CA ALA A 433 11.00 3.08 -35.08
C ALA A 433 10.20 4.37 -35.05
N VAL A 434 9.80 4.81 -36.23
CA VAL A 434 8.79 5.85 -36.46
C VAL A 434 7.78 5.24 -37.42
N SER A 435 6.50 5.35 -37.08
CA SER A 435 5.41 4.95 -37.95
C SER A 435 4.89 6.19 -38.67
N ASP A 436 4.99 6.21 -40.00
CA ASP A 436 4.32 7.22 -40.82
C ASP A 436 2.95 6.73 -41.32
N LYS A 437 2.68 5.43 -41.17
CA LYS A 437 1.42 4.81 -41.52
C LYS A 437 0.51 4.82 -40.30
N THR A 438 -0.63 5.49 -40.39
CA THR A 438 -1.71 5.25 -39.45
C THR A 438 -2.22 3.82 -39.67
N PRO A 439 -2.50 3.04 -38.62
CA PRO A 439 -3.10 1.73 -38.78
C PRO A 439 -4.36 1.93 -39.61
N HIS A 440 -4.55 1.11 -40.66
CA HIS A 440 -5.76 1.14 -41.46
C HIS A 440 -6.95 0.84 -40.54
N LEU A 441 -7.50 1.87 -39.90
CA LEU A 441 -8.82 1.83 -39.34
C LEU A 441 -9.68 1.53 -40.55
N LYS A 442 -10.22 0.31 -40.62
CA LYS A 442 -11.45 0.10 -41.36
C LYS A 442 -12.45 1.04 -40.71
N THR A 443 -12.51 2.27 -41.20
CA THR A 443 -13.75 3.02 -41.17
C THR A 443 -14.77 2.02 -41.68
N CYS A 444 -15.74 1.69 -40.83
CA CYS A 444 -17.05 1.37 -41.35
C CYS A 444 -17.42 2.61 -42.17
N ALA A 445 -17.03 2.63 -43.44
CA ALA A 445 -17.60 3.54 -44.39
C ALA A 445 -19.09 3.26 -44.25
N SER A 446 -19.81 4.23 -43.70
CA SER A 446 -21.23 4.36 -43.94
C SER A 446 -21.40 4.05 -45.42
N ALA A 447 -22.01 2.91 -45.73
CA ALA A 447 -22.40 2.63 -47.09
C ALA A 447 -23.21 3.85 -47.51
N GLU A 448 -22.66 4.66 -48.42
CA GLU A 448 -23.41 5.66 -49.12
C GLU A 448 -24.48 4.89 -49.88
N ILE A 449 -25.66 4.76 -49.26
CA ILE A 449 -26.86 4.36 -49.95
C ILE A 449 -27.05 5.43 -51.03
N PRO A 450 -27.06 5.07 -52.32
CA PRO A 450 -27.30 6.04 -53.37
C PRO A 450 -28.63 6.73 -53.07
N ARG A 451 -28.65 8.07 -53.08
CA ARG A 451 -29.88 8.88 -52.97
C ARG A 451 -30.81 8.56 -54.15
N GLY A 452 -31.55 7.47 -54.03
CA GLY A 452 -32.76 7.19 -54.77
C GLY A 452 -33.93 7.74 -53.97
N LYS A 453 -34.71 8.64 -54.58
CA LYS A 453 -35.94 9.20 -54.00
C LYS A 453 -36.87 8.08 -53.54
N VAL A 454 -37.01 7.89 -52.23
CA VAL A 454 -38.12 7.13 -51.66
C VAL A 454 -39.08 8.12 -51.01
N VAL A 455 -40.24 8.24 -51.64
CA VAL A 455 -41.40 9.00 -51.17
C VAL A 455 -41.88 8.38 -49.87
N MET A 456 -41.77 9.12 -48.76
CA MET A 456 -42.40 8.77 -47.48
C MET A 456 -43.92 8.84 -47.65
N ARG A 457 -44.58 7.68 -47.75
CA ARG A 457 -46.00 7.54 -47.39
C ARG A 457 -46.05 6.83 -46.05
N GLY A 458 -46.57 7.53 -45.05
CA GLY A 458 -46.70 7.06 -43.70
C GLY A 458 -47.65 5.87 -43.60
N THR A 459 -47.22 4.84 -42.90
CA THR A 459 -48.06 3.96 -42.08
C THR A 459 -47.13 3.02 -41.30
N ILE A 460 -47.50 2.71 -40.06
CA ILE A 460 -46.88 1.79 -39.08
C ILE A 460 -46.37 2.53 -37.82
N VAL A 461 -47.30 3.27 -37.19
CA VAL A 461 -47.32 3.52 -35.72
C VAL A 461 -48.28 2.53 -35.03
N VAL A 462 -48.85 1.56 -35.77
CA VAL A 462 -49.88 0.65 -35.24
C VAL A 462 -49.31 -0.68 -34.74
N PHE A 463 -48.04 -1.02 -35.01
CA PHE A 463 -47.47 -2.32 -34.57
C PHE A 463 -46.91 -2.33 -33.13
N ILE A 464 -46.64 -1.17 -32.52
CA ILE A 464 -46.07 -1.11 -31.15
C ILE A 464 -47.17 -1.15 -30.07
N MET A 465 -48.43 -0.82 -30.41
CA MET A 465 -49.54 -0.89 -29.45
C MET A 465 -50.27 -2.24 -29.40
N MET A 466 -50.00 -3.18 -30.32
CA MET A 466 -50.69 -4.48 -30.37
C MET A 466 -49.93 -5.65 -29.71
N MET A 467 -48.66 -5.48 -29.33
CA MET A 467 -47.88 -6.53 -28.65
C MET A 467 -48.04 -6.53 -27.11
N ASN A 468 -48.64 -5.48 -26.52
CA ASN A 468 -48.87 -5.38 -25.07
C ASN A 468 -50.19 -6.00 -24.58
N LYS A 469 -50.89 -6.79 -25.42
CA LYS A 469 -52.11 -7.50 -25.03
C LYS A 469 -52.08 -9.02 -25.31
N LEU A 470 -50.91 -9.57 -25.63
CA LEU A 470 -50.71 -11.01 -25.90
C LEU A 470 -49.70 -11.70 -24.99
N PHE A 471 -49.22 -11.03 -23.95
CA PHE A 471 -48.55 -11.67 -22.82
C PHE A 471 -49.30 -11.29 -21.55
N TYR A 472 -49.95 -12.30 -20.98
CA TYR A 472 -50.56 -12.30 -19.66
C TYR A 472 -49.49 -12.12 -18.58
#